data_AF-R9PQC5-F1
#
_entry.id   AF-R9PQC5-F1
#
_cell.length_a   1.000
_cell.length_b   1.000
_cell.length_c   1.000
_cell.angle_alpha   90.00
_cell.angle_beta   90.00
_cell.angle_gamma   90.00
#
_symmetry.space_group_name_H-M   'P 1'
#
loop_
_entity.id
_entity.type
_entity.pdbx_description
1 polymer ?
#
loop_
_entity_poly.entity_id
_entity_poly.type
_entity_poly.pdbx_seq_one_letter_code
_entity_poly.pdbx_strand_id
1 'polypeptide(L)'
;MSGHLLGVEWFQWQSHGGSRPREYPVKVVVYKDAPLEELEAAYPIDEALEKDFRYVEYTAAINYFDKNVHELEEMAKEGFTMGDLSSELVETKSLIVEALGK
;
A
#
# COMPACT_ATOMS: atom_id res chain seq x y z
N MET A 1 0.72 -4.02 8.78
CA MET A 1 0.74 -2.65 9.35
C MET A 1 1.21 -1.66 8.30
N SER A 2 0.34 -1.25 7.37
CA SER A 2 0.71 -0.38 6.25
C SER A 2 0.86 1.10 6.63
N GLY A 3 0.42 1.51 7.83
CA GLY A 3 0.36 2.92 8.20
C GLY A 3 1.70 3.67 8.20
N HIS A 4 2.81 2.98 8.38
CA HIS A 4 4.14 3.59 8.24
C HIS A 4 4.49 3.92 6.78
N LEU A 5 3.99 3.13 5.83
CA LEU A 5 4.24 3.28 4.40
C LEU A 5 3.19 4.17 3.72
N LEU A 6 1.92 3.96 4.05
CA LEU A 6 0.79 4.59 3.38
C LEU A 6 0.16 5.71 4.21
N GLY A 7 0.49 5.87 5.50
CA GLY A 7 -0.22 6.79 6.38
C GLY A 7 -1.57 6.25 6.85
N VAL A 8 -2.51 7.14 7.13
CA VAL A 8 -3.80 6.83 7.78
C VAL A 8 -4.76 6.04 6.89
N GLU A 9 -5.71 5.30 7.47
CA GLU A 9 -6.65 4.45 6.72
C GLU A 9 -7.82 5.21 6.07
N TRP A 10 -7.93 6.51 6.33
CA TRP A 10 -8.92 7.42 5.74
C TRP A 10 -8.26 8.37 4.73
N PHE A 11 -9.05 9.23 4.07
CA PHE A 11 -8.50 10.20 3.12
C PHE A 11 -7.44 11.10 3.74
N GLN A 12 -6.29 11.25 3.09
CA GLN A 12 -5.13 11.96 3.66
C GLN A 12 -5.38 13.44 4.02
N TRP A 13 -6.39 14.09 3.44
CA TRP A 13 -6.78 15.47 3.79
C TRP A 13 -7.69 15.56 5.03
N GLN A 14 -8.24 14.44 5.51
CA GLN A 14 -9.05 14.42 6.73
C GLN A 14 -8.16 14.31 7.97
N SER A 15 -8.46 15.12 8.99
CA SER A 15 -7.75 15.09 10.27
C SER A 15 -8.07 13.83 11.11
N HIS A 16 -9.19 13.17 10.82
CA HIS A 16 -9.61 11.92 11.43
C HIS A 16 -10.50 11.14 10.46
N GLY A 17 -10.62 9.83 10.67
CA GLY A 17 -11.61 9.02 9.98
C GLY A 17 -13.04 9.43 10.32
N GLY A 18 -13.98 9.09 9.45
CA GLY A 18 -15.40 9.34 9.66
C GLY A 18 -15.90 8.59 10.91
N SER A 19 -16.86 9.19 11.61
CA SER A 19 -17.48 8.59 12.80
C SER A 19 -18.33 7.35 12.49
N ARG A 20 -18.65 7.12 11.22
CA ARG A 20 -19.36 5.94 10.73
C ARG A 20 -18.41 5.08 9.90
N PRO A 21 -18.50 3.75 9.99
CA PRO A 21 -17.78 2.86 9.09
C PRO A 21 -18.08 3.21 7.64
N ARG A 22 -17.03 3.45 6.86
CA ARG A 22 -17.11 3.60 5.40
C ARG A 22 -15.83 3.04 4.79
N GLU A 23 -15.93 2.66 3.54
CA GLU A 23 -14.75 2.41 2.72
C GLU A 23 -14.19 3.74 2.22
N TYR A 24 -12.86 3.83 2.24
CA TYR A 24 -12.08 4.90 1.66
C TYR A 24 -11.38 4.33 0.43
N PRO A 25 -11.74 4.73 -0.80
CA PRO A 25 -11.16 4.19 -2.04
C PRO A 25 -9.75 4.73 -2.29
N VAL A 26 -8.86 4.54 -1.33
CA VAL A 26 -7.43 4.89 -1.42
C VAL A 26 -6.77 3.99 -2.46
N LYS A 27 -6.05 4.62 -3.39
CA LYS A 27 -5.27 3.94 -4.42
C LYS A 27 -3.79 4.16 -4.17
N VAL A 28 -2.99 3.12 -4.41
CA VAL A 28 -1.54 3.20 -4.25
C VAL A 28 -0.89 3.14 -5.61
N VAL A 29 -0.06 4.14 -5.91
CA VAL A 29 0.81 4.18 -7.09
C VAL A 29 2.19 3.74 -6.64
N VAL A 30 2.57 2.52 -7.02
CA VAL A 30 3.95 2.08 -6.90
C VAL A 30 4.70 2.53 -8.14
N TYR A 31 5.84 3.19 -7.95
CA TYR A 31 6.61 3.76 -9.06
C TYR A 31 8.10 3.48 -8.92
N LYS A 32 8.81 3.54 -10.05
CA LYS A 32 10.26 3.34 -10.13
C LYS A 32 10.81 4.31 -11.15
N ASP A 33 11.88 5.02 -10.79
CA ASP A 33 12.61 5.93 -11.67
C ASP A 33 11.72 6.99 -12.37
N ALA A 34 10.65 7.42 -11.71
CA ALA A 34 9.68 8.40 -12.21
C ALA A 34 9.65 9.66 -11.33
N PRO A 35 9.54 10.88 -11.89
CA PRO A 35 9.43 12.10 -11.11
C PRO A 35 8.07 12.16 -10.41
N LEU A 36 8.07 12.47 -9.11
CA LEU A 36 6.84 12.54 -8.32
C LEU A 36 5.86 13.57 -8.89
N GLU A 37 6.34 14.71 -9.41
CA GLU A 37 5.51 15.75 -10.03
C GLU A 37 4.69 15.22 -11.22
N GLU A 38 5.26 14.36 -12.06
CA GLU A 38 4.54 13.74 -13.19
C GLU A 38 3.48 12.76 -12.71
N LEU A 39 3.76 12.02 -11.64
CA LEU A 39 2.81 11.08 -11.03
C LEU A 39 1.65 11.82 -10.36
N GLU A 40 1.93 12.93 -9.67
CA GLU A 40 0.91 13.77 -9.05
C GLU A 40 0.00 14.43 -10.08
N ALA A 41 0.53 14.79 -11.25
CA ALA A 41 -0.28 15.29 -12.37
C ALA A 41 -1.18 14.19 -12.97
N ALA A 42 -0.69 12.95 -13.09
CA ALA A 42 -1.44 11.83 -13.68
C ALA A 42 -2.45 11.20 -12.71
N TYR A 43 -2.12 11.15 -11.42
CA TYR A 43 -2.87 10.47 -10.37
C TYR A 43 -3.15 11.39 -9.19
N PRO A 44 -3.84 12.53 -9.37
CA PRO A 44 -3.92 13.57 -8.36
C PRO A 44 -4.78 13.19 -7.17
N ILE A 45 -4.47 13.82 -6.04
CA ILE A 45 -5.33 13.91 -4.86
C ILE A 45 -6.40 14.97 -5.14
N ASP A 46 -7.67 14.59 -5.06
CA ASP A 46 -8.80 15.48 -5.33
C ASP A 46 -9.93 15.22 -4.34
N GLU A 47 -10.09 16.12 -3.38
CA GLU A 47 -11.13 16.04 -2.35
C GLU A 47 -12.54 16.13 -2.93
N ALA A 48 -12.75 16.97 -3.95
CA ALA A 48 -14.07 17.15 -4.55
C ALA A 48 -14.53 15.90 -5.31
N LEU A 49 -13.58 15.10 -5.81
CA LEU A 49 -13.83 13.84 -6.51
C LEU A 49 -13.56 12.59 -5.64
N GLU A 50 -13.26 12.75 -4.35
CA GLU A 50 -12.87 11.67 -3.44
C GLU A 50 -11.75 10.76 -4.00
N LYS A 51 -10.76 11.36 -4.66
CA LYS A 51 -9.57 10.65 -5.16
C LYS A 51 -8.42 10.80 -4.18
N ASP A 52 -7.99 9.70 -3.60
CA ASP A 52 -6.79 9.64 -2.76
C ASP A 52 -5.80 8.65 -3.38
N PHE A 53 -4.80 9.19 -4.07
CA PHE A 53 -3.66 8.42 -4.55
C PHE A 53 -2.47 8.65 -3.62
N ARG A 54 -1.78 7.55 -3.30
CA ARG A 54 -0.59 7.55 -2.46
C ARG A 54 0.57 6.96 -3.21
N TYR A 55 1.72 7.61 -3.11
CA TYR A 55 2.88 7.27 -3.91
C TYR A 55 3.87 6.49 -3.07
N VAL A 56 4.34 5.36 -3.60
CA VAL A 56 5.30 4.50 -2.93
C VAL A 56 6.41 4.14 -3.90
N GLU A 57 7.65 4.46 -3.53
CA GLU A 57 8.83 4.01 -4.25
C GLU A 57 8.88 2.48 -4.32
N TYR A 58 9.25 1.94 -5.47
CA TYR A 58 9.33 0.50 -5.71
C TYR A 58 10.11 -0.23 -4.62
N THR A 59 11.30 0.27 -4.27
CA THR A 59 12.13 -0.35 -3.23
C THR A 59 11.44 -0.35 -1.86
N ALA A 60 10.71 0.71 -1.51
CA ALA A 60 9.96 0.77 -0.26
C ALA A 60 8.79 -0.22 -0.24
N ALA A 61 8.08 -0.37 -1.37
CA ALA A 61 7.04 -1.38 -1.53
C ALA A 61 7.60 -2.80 -1.36
N ILE A 62 8.68 -3.14 -2.09
CA ILE A 62 9.31 -4.47 -2.01
C ILE A 62 9.76 -4.78 -0.58
N ASN A 63 10.43 -3.83 0.09
CA ASN A 63 10.86 -4.00 1.47
C ASN A 63 9.68 -4.22 2.43
N TYR A 64 8.55 -3.53 2.21
CA TYR A 64 7.34 -3.74 3.00
C TYR A 64 6.82 -5.16 2.84
N PHE A 65 6.67 -5.64 1.60
CA PHE A 65 6.19 -7.00 1.35
C PHE A 65 7.12 -8.05 1.95
N ASP A 66 8.44 -7.92 1.74
CA ASP A 66 9.42 -8.86 2.29
C ASP A 66 9.37 -8.94 3.81
N LYS A 67 9.29 -7.78 4.47
CA LYS A 67 9.19 -7.72 5.93
C LYS A 67 7.90 -8.38 6.44
N ASN A 68 6.74 -8.03 5.87
CA ASN A 68 5.46 -8.52 6.39
C ASN A 68 5.26 -10.01 6.07
N VAL A 69 5.72 -10.50 4.91
CA VAL A 69 5.69 -11.94 4.61
C VAL A 69 6.54 -12.71 5.62
N HIS A 70 7.76 -12.24 5.88
CA HIS A 70 8.63 -12.88 6.88
C HIS A 70 8.01 -12.88 8.29
N GLU A 71 7.47 -11.74 8.75
CA GLU A 71 6.78 -11.65 10.04
C GLU A 71 5.61 -12.64 10.14
N LEU A 72 4.80 -12.76 9.08
CA LEU A 72 3.68 -13.70 9.04
C LEU A 72 4.13 -15.16 9.05
N GLU A 73 5.23 -15.50 8.38
CA GLU A 73 5.81 -16.84 8.40
C GLU A 73 6.34 -17.21 9.79
N GLU A 74 6.99 -16.28 10.50
CA GLU A 74 7.45 -16.50 11.88
C GLU A 74 6.25 -16.68 12.84
N MET A 75 5.23 -15.83 12.74
CA MET A 75 4.01 -15.97 13.53
C MET A 75 3.30 -17.32 13.29
N ALA A 76 3.30 -17.79 12.04
CA ALA A 76 2.71 -19.09 11.70
C ALA A 76 3.48 -20.25 12.36
N LYS A 77 4.80 -20.18 12.47
CA LYS A 77 5.62 -21.18 13.20
C LYS A 77 5.29 -21.22 14.69
N GLU A 78 4.89 -20.09 15.26
CA GLU A 78 4.43 -19.96 16.65
C GLU A 78 2.96 -20.37 16.85
N GLY A 79 2.27 -20.78 15.78
CA GLY A 79 0.86 -21.22 15.82
C GLY A 79 -0.17 -20.12 15.58
N PHE A 80 0.26 -18.90 15.26
CA PHE A 80 -0.62 -17.78 14.90
C PHE A 80 -0.75 -17.67 13.38
N THR A 81 -1.73 -18.37 12.80
CA THR A 81 -1.98 -18.32 11.36
C THR A 81 -2.88 -17.14 10.98
N MET A 82 -2.56 -16.48 9.86
CA MET A 82 -3.32 -15.34 9.33
C MET A 82 -4.09 -15.70 8.05
N GLY A 83 -4.46 -16.98 7.90
CA GLY A 83 -5.11 -17.49 6.69
C GLY A 83 -4.24 -17.30 5.44
N ASP A 84 -4.87 -16.81 4.37
CA ASP A 84 -4.24 -16.65 3.05
C ASP A 84 -3.47 -15.32 2.90
N LEU A 85 -3.37 -14.52 3.97
CA LEU A 85 -2.75 -13.19 3.92
C LEU A 85 -1.30 -13.23 3.41
N SER A 86 -0.51 -14.22 3.83
CA SER A 86 0.88 -14.35 3.37
C SER A 86 0.94 -14.61 1.86
N SER A 87 0.10 -15.50 1.34
CA SER A 87 0.01 -15.75 -0.10
C SER A 87 -0.45 -14.54 -0.89
N GLU A 88 -1.43 -13.78 -0.41
CA GLU A 88 -1.91 -12.55 -1.07
C GLU A 88 -0.81 -11.48 -1.16
N LEU A 89 -0.01 -11.32 -0.09
CA LEU A 89 1.14 -10.41 -0.08
C LEU A 89 2.21 -10.86 -1.07
N VAL A 90 2.51 -12.16 -1.16
CA VAL A 90 3.48 -12.71 -2.12
C VAL A 90 3.01 -12.52 -3.56
N GLU A 91 1.73 -12.76 -3.84
CA GLU A 91 1.14 -12.56 -5.16
C GLU A 91 1.21 -11.09 -5.57
N THR A 92 0.78 -10.19 -4.69
CA THR A 92 0.83 -8.74 -4.95
C THR A 92 2.26 -8.25 -5.19
N LYS A 93 3.23 -8.72 -4.38
CA LYS A 93 4.65 -8.41 -4.60
C LYS A 93 5.11 -8.90 -5.98
N SER A 94 4.71 -10.10 -6.38
CA SER A 94 5.10 -10.68 -7.67
C SER A 94 4.59 -9.84 -8.84
N LEU A 95 3.36 -9.36 -8.78
CA LEU A 95 2.79 -8.45 -9.79
C LEU A 95 3.58 -7.13 -9.90
N ILE A 96 3.98 -6.56 -8.76
CA ILE A 96 4.79 -5.32 -8.73
C ILE A 96 6.18 -5.57 -9.34
N VAL A 97 6.82 -6.68 -8.99
CA VAL A 97 8.15 -7.06 -9.54
C VAL A 97 8.05 -7.33 -11.04
N GLU A 98 6.99 -7.98 -11.53
CA GLU A 98 6.81 -8.21 -12.96
C GLU A 98 6.64 -6.89 -13.74
N ALA A 99 5.90 -5.94 -13.16
CA ALA A 99 5.63 -4.65 -13.77
C ALA A 99 6.84 -3.70 -13.75
N LEU A 100 7.61 -3.66 -12.66
CA LEU A 100 8.62 -2.63 -12.39
C LEU A 100 10.04 -3.18 -12.14
N GLY A 101 10.23 -4.49 -12.04
CA GLY A 101 11.51 -5.12 -11.70
C GLY A 101 12.54 -5.17 -12.83
N LYS A 102 12.20 -4.69 -14.02
CA LYS A 102 13.08 -4.67 -15.21
C LYS A 102 14.02 -3.46 -15.21
#